data_AF-A0A7K2XAI4-F1
#
_entry.id   AF-A0A7K2XAI4-F1
#
_cell.length_a   1.000
_cell.length_b   1.000
_cell.length_c   1.000
_cell.angle_alpha   90.00
_cell.angle_beta   90.00
_cell.angle_gamma   90.00
#
_symmetry.space_group_name_H-M   'P 1'
#
loop_
_entity.id
_entity.type
_entity.pdbx_description
1 polymer ?
#
loop_
_entity_poly.entity_id
_entity_poly.type
_entity_poly.pdbx_seq_one_letter_code
_entity_poly.pdbx_strand_id
1 'polypeptide(L)'
;MIVRSGTPGGPDRFRGVDGLEEFGAALGGVRVVGLGESTHGTAEFFRLKHRLFEHLVTEHGFRTLAMEASASAGPAVDAYVRDGAGDAETALTGLGFWTWRTREVLDLLEWTRSYNRGRPRADRVGFAGIDPQRSGASVAHFGPERAGALSVLADAQPGRLPERRAELLAAAEALEAGVSGVSGVSGASGDADRWHARVLARAADVATA
;
A
#
# COMPACT_ATOMS: atom_id res chain seq x y z
N MET A 1 -5.50 4.03 -6.22
CA MET A 1 -4.97 5.42 -6.34
C MET A 1 -3.54 5.35 -6.88
N ILE A 2 -3.13 6.26 -7.75
CA ILE A 2 -1.78 6.30 -8.33
C ILE A 2 -1.20 7.70 -8.12
N VAL A 3 0.05 7.79 -7.65
CA VAL A 3 0.69 9.07 -7.29
C VAL A 3 1.91 9.35 -8.17
N ARG A 4 2.03 10.59 -8.64
CA ARG A 4 3.15 11.12 -9.42
C ARG A 4 4.21 11.72 -8.51
N SER A 5 5.47 11.36 -8.73
CA SER A 5 6.62 11.96 -8.05
C SER A 5 7.30 13.01 -8.94
N GLY A 6 7.53 14.21 -8.42
CA GLY A 6 8.22 15.31 -9.12
C GLY A 6 7.32 16.39 -9.73
N THR A 7 7.91 17.49 -10.18
CA THR A 7 7.23 18.57 -10.93
C THR A 7 6.87 18.11 -12.35
N PRO A 8 5.74 18.57 -12.93
CA PRO A 8 5.37 18.20 -14.30
C PRO A 8 6.45 18.63 -15.28
N GLY A 9 7.14 17.67 -15.91
CA GLY A 9 7.98 17.93 -17.07
C GLY A 9 7.11 18.26 -18.29
N GLY A 10 7.63 19.11 -19.18
CA GLY A 10 6.96 19.64 -20.38
C GLY A 10 6.48 18.57 -21.38
N PRO A 11 5.97 18.98 -22.55
CA PRO A 11 5.12 18.14 -23.40
C PRO A 11 5.91 16.96 -23.97
N ASP A 12 5.68 15.77 -23.40
CA ASP A 12 6.27 14.52 -23.86
C ASP A 12 5.53 14.01 -25.09
N ARG A 13 6.28 13.79 -26.17
CA ARG A 13 5.83 12.99 -27.30
C ARG A 13 6.44 11.60 -27.14
N PHE A 14 5.60 10.57 -27.24
CA PHE A 14 5.76 9.33 -28.03
C PHE A 14 5.41 8.00 -27.32
N ARG A 15 4.43 7.31 -27.95
CA ARG A 15 4.05 5.87 -27.98
C ARG A 15 3.55 5.21 -26.69
N GLY A 16 2.24 5.39 -26.45
CA GLY A 16 1.45 4.61 -25.49
C GLY A 16 0.74 3.38 -26.08
N VAL A 17 0.11 2.62 -25.20
CA VAL A 17 -0.91 1.59 -25.48
C VAL A 17 -2.06 2.22 -26.30
N ASP A 18 -2.39 1.62 -27.45
CA ASP A 18 -3.38 2.15 -28.39
C ASP A 18 -4.66 2.64 -27.69
N GLY A 19 -5.01 3.92 -27.89
CA GLY A 19 -6.29 4.52 -27.50
C GLY A 19 -6.36 5.12 -26.09
N LEU A 20 -5.23 5.33 -25.41
CA LEU A 20 -5.18 6.00 -24.09
C LEU A 20 -4.57 7.41 -24.13
N GLU A 21 -4.22 7.92 -25.30
CA GLU A 21 -3.53 9.20 -25.47
C GLU A 21 -4.35 10.39 -24.94
N GLU A 22 -5.64 10.41 -25.24
CA GLU A 22 -6.55 11.47 -24.78
C GLU A 22 -6.74 11.43 -23.25
N PHE A 23 -6.81 10.22 -22.68
CA PHE A 23 -6.88 10.02 -21.24
C PHE A 23 -5.63 10.59 -20.56
N GLY A 24 -4.45 10.28 -21.10
CA GLY A 24 -3.19 10.83 -20.63
C GLY A 24 -3.11 12.35 -20.72
N ALA A 25 -3.48 12.91 -21.88
CA ALA A 25 -3.45 14.36 -22.12
C ALA A 25 -4.36 15.14 -21.15
N ALA A 26 -5.53 14.58 -20.81
CA ALA A 26 -6.45 15.18 -19.84
C ALA A 26 -5.87 15.28 -18.42
N LEU A 27 -4.81 14.53 -18.10
CA LEU A 27 -4.18 14.49 -16.77
C LEU A 27 -2.99 15.45 -16.63
N GLY A 28 -2.83 16.42 -17.55
CA GLY A 28 -1.80 17.45 -17.46
C GLY A 28 -1.75 18.13 -16.09
N GLY A 29 -0.59 18.07 -15.41
CA GLY A 29 -0.39 18.66 -14.08
C GLY A 29 -1.00 17.88 -12.90
N VAL A 30 -1.77 16.82 -13.16
CA VAL A 30 -2.36 15.97 -12.11
C VAL A 30 -1.27 15.17 -11.40
N ARG A 31 -1.33 15.13 -10.06
CA ARG A 31 -0.39 14.38 -9.22
C ARG A 31 -0.97 13.10 -8.63
N VAL A 32 -2.29 12.99 -8.55
CA VAL A 32 -2.98 11.84 -7.96
C VAL A 32 -4.16 11.47 -8.84
N VAL A 33 -4.24 10.19 -9.22
CA VAL A 33 -5.35 9.64 -9.99
C VAL A 33 -6.04 8.55 -9.17
N GLY A 34 -7.33 8.72 -8.94
CA GLY A 34 -8.19 7.68 -8.36
C GLY A 34 -8.71 6.75 -9.45
N LEU A 35 -8.47 5.44 -9.32
CA LEU A 35 -9.03 4.42 -10.20
C LEU A 35 -9.96 3.52 -9.38
N GLY A 36 -11.25 3.85 -9.39
CA GLY A 36 -12.29 3.04 -8.74
C GLY A 36 -12.71 1.85 -9.60
N GLU A 37 -13.50 0.96 -9.01
CA GLU A 37 -14.20 -0.11 -9.71
C GLU A 37 -15.63 -0.21 -9.20
N SER A 38 -16.57 -0.65 -10.03
CA SER A 38 -17.97 -0.75 -9.63
C SER A 38 -18.24 -1.97 -8.74
N THR A 39 -17.41 -3.02 -8.85
CA THR A 39 -17.52 -4.25 -8.07
C THR A 39 -16.13 -4.81 -7.79
N HIS A 40 -15.99 -5.49 -6.65
CA HIS A 40 -14.83 -6.35 -6.42
C HIS A 40 -15.09 -7.72 -7.07
N GLY A 41 -14.20 -8.14 -7.98
CA GLY A 41 -14.24 -9.47 -8.59
C GLY A 41 -14.59 -9.52 -10.07
N THR A 42 -14.78 -8.38 -10.73
CA THR A 42 -14.89 -8.32 -12.20
C THR A 42 -13.48 -8.19 -12.81
N ALA A 43 -13.04 -9.24 -13.51
CA ALA A 43 -11.70 -9.33 -14.09
C ALA A 43 -11.38 -8.17 -15.03
N GLU A 44 -12.36 -7.71 -15.80
CA GLU A 44 -12.23 -6.62 -16.76
C GLU A 44 -11.85 -5.29 -16.09
N PHE A 45 -12.34 -5.02 -14.88
CA PHE A 45 -11.94 -3.83 -14.13
C PHE A 45 -10.48 -3.89 -13.74
N PHE A 46 -9.97 -5.04 -13.27
CA PHE A 46 -8.56 -5.19 -12.94
C PHE A 46 -7.67 -5.09 -14.17
N ARG A 47 -8.05 -5.73 -15.28
CA ARG A 47 -7.30 -5.67 -16.55
C ARG A 47 -7.24 -4.25 -17.10
N LEU A 48 -8.35 -3.51 -17.06
CA LEU A 48 -8.38 -2.12 -17.49
C LEU A 48 -7.51 -1.23 -16.58
N LYS A 49 -7.65 -1.37 -15.26
CA LYS A 49 -6.83 -0.63 -14.29
C LYS A 49 -5.34 -0.92 -14.46
N HIS A 50 -4.98 -2.17 -14.75
CA HIS A 50 -3.60 -2.53 -15.08
C HIS A 50 -3.13 -1.76 -16.30
N ARG A 51 -3.84 -1.83 -17.44
CA ARG A 51 -3.47 -1.08 -18.67
C ARG A 51 -3.35 0.44 -18.43
N LEU A 52 -4.29 1.03 -17.69
CA LEU A 52 -4.24 2.45 -17.32
C LEU A 52 -3.03 2.77 -16.45
N PHE A 53 -2.72 1.90 -15.48
CA PHE A 53 -1.55 2.06 -14.62
C PHE A 53 -0.25 1.98 -15.41
N GLU A 54 -0.11 1.01 -16.33
CA GLU A 54 1.06 0.94 -17.22
C GLU A 54 1.24 2.24 -17.98
N HIS A 55 0.18 2.73 -18.63
CA HIS A 55 0.22 4.00 -19.39
C HIS A 55 0.62 5.20 -18.51
N LEU A 56 0.07 5.29 -17.29
CA LEU A 56 0.40 6.39 -16.37
C LEU A 56 1.85 6.33 -15.90
N VAL A 57 2.38 5.13 -15.68
CA VAL A 57 3.77 4.93 -15.26
C VAL A 57 4.73 5.21 -16.41
N THR A 58 4.48 4.68 -17.61
CA THR A 58 5.38 4.80 -18.75
C THR A 58 5.37 6.20 -19.36
N GLU A 59 4.19 6.80 -19.52
CA GLU A 59 4.03 8.04 -20.28
C GLU A 59 3.91 9.29 -19.40
N HIS A 60 3.44 9.15 -18.15
CA HIS A 60 3.09 10.31 -17.31
C HIS A 60 3.91 10.43 -16.02
N GLY A 61 4.88 9.53 -15.82
CA GLY A 61 5.81 9.59 -14.70
C GLY A 61 5.17 9.32 -13.34
N PHE A 62 4.06 8.59 -13.30
CA PHE A 62 3.53 8.08 -12.03
C PHE A 62 4.45 7.00 -11.45
N ARG A 63 4.73 7.04 -10.14
CA ARG A 63 5.74 6.17 -9.50
C ARG A 63 5.28 5.55 -8.18
N THR A 64 3.99 5.60 -7.85
CA THR A 64 3.46 4.89 -6.67
C THR A 64 2.08 4.35 -6.95
N LEU A 65 1.91 3.04 -6.78
CA LEU A 65 0.62 2.37 -6.71
C LEU A 65 0.15 2.34 -5.25
N ALA A 66 -0.89 3.12 -4.95
CA ALA A 66 -1.55 3.11 -3.65
C ALA A 66 -2.87 2.32 -3.76
N MET A 67 -2.92 1.15 -3.12
CA MET A 67 -4.00 0.19 -3.25
C MET A 67 -4.84 0.12 -1.97
N GLU A 68 -6.15 -0.06 -2.10
CA GLU A 68 -7.10 -0.32 -1.01
C GLU A 68 -6.87 -1.71 -0.40
N ALA A 69 -5.68 -1.89 0.16
CA ALA A 69 -5.17 -3.13 0.71
C ALA A 69 -4.40 -2.81 2.00
N SER A 70 -4.08 -3.86 2.75
CA SER A 70 -3.52 -3.75 4.10
C SER A 70 -2.28 -2.85 4.08
N ALA A 71 -2.38 -1.70 4.76
CA ALA A 71 -1.28 -0.78 4.95
C ALA A 71 -0.13 -1.51 5.63
N SER A 72 -0.45 -2.29 6.66
CA SER A 72 0.45 -3.17 7.41
C SER A 72 1.27 -4.11 6.51
N ALA A 73 0.68 -4.68 5.46
CA ALA A 73 1.35 -5.62 4.56
C ALA A 73 2.00 -4.94 3.34
N GLY A 74 1.67 -3.68 3.07
CA GLY A 74 2.20 -2.89 1.96
C GLY A 74 3.74 -2.89 1.83
N PRO A 75 4.52 -2.76 2.92
CA PRO A 75 5.98 -2.78 2.84
C PRO A 75 6.55 -4.07 2.24
N ALA A 76 5.91 -5.23 2.47
CA ALA A 76 6.36 -6.49 1.87
C ALA A 76 6.17 -6.48 0.35
N VAL A 77 5.06 -5.92 -0.14
CA VAL A 77 4.82 -5.74 -1.58
C VAL A 77 5.77 -4.69 -2.17
N ASP A 78 6.04 -3.58 -1.46
CA ASP A 78 7.00 -2.56 -1.92
C ASP A 78 8.41 -3.16 -2.06
N ALA A 79 8.86 -3.94 -1.07
CA ALA A 79 10.12 -4.66 -1.13
C ALA A 79 10.17 -5.67 -2.29
N TYR A 80 9.07 -6.39 -2.55
CA TYR A 80 8.96 -7.28 -3.71
C TYR A 80 9.10 -6.51 -5.03
N VAL A 81 8.35 -5.43 -5.24
CA VAL A 81 8.36 -4.72 -6.54
C VAL A 81 9.63 -3.89 -6.74
N ARG A 82 10.21 -3.29 -5.69
CA ARG A 82 11.37 -2.39 -5.82
C ARG A 82 12.71 -3.10 -5.70
N ASP A 83 12.80 -4.08 -4.79
CA ASP A 83 14.06 -4.69 -4.39
C ASP A 83 14.11 -6.19 -4.78
N GLY A 84 13.00 -6.75 -5.25
CA GLY A 84 12.90 -8.14 -5.70
C GLY A 84 12.91 -9.16 -4.56
N ALA A 85 12.60 -8.73 -3.34
CA ALA A 85 12.55 -9.58 -2.16
C ALA A 85 11.31 -10.48 -2.16
N GLY A 86 11.47 -11.72 -1.71
CA GLY A 86 10.36 -12.68 -1.58
C GLY A 86 9.72 -13.08 -2.91
N ASP A 87 8.50 -13.60 -2.83
CA ASP A 87 7.70 -14.05 -3.96
C ASP A 87 6.38 -13.28 -4.07
N ALA A 88 5.85 -13.22 -5.29
CA ALA A 88 4.71 -12.40 -5.64
C ALA A 88 3.42 -12.88 -4.96
N GLU A 89 3.23 -14.20 -4.91
CA GLU A 89 2.02 -14.82 -4.38
C GLU A 89 1.91 -14.66 -2.86
N THR A 90 3.02 -14.80 -2.13
CA THR A 90 3.10 -14.57 -0.69
C THR A 90 2.86 -13.10 -0.39
N ALA A 91 3.51 -12.18 -1.12
CA ALA A 91 3.30 -10.75 -0.95
C ALA A 91 1.82 -10.36 -1.19
N LEU A 92 1.22 -10.89 -2.25
CA LEU A 92 -0.19 -10.70 -2.59
C LEU A 92 -1.13 -11.29 -1.54
N THR A 93 -0.84 -12.52 -1.08
CA THR A 93 -1.62 -13.21 -0.05
C THR A 93 -1.58 -12.42 1.27
N GLY A 94 -0.41 -11.87 1.61
CA GLY A 94 -0.17 -11.05 2.78
C GLY A 94 -1.02 -9.77 2.84
N LEU A 95 -1.51 -9.25 1.70
CA LEU A 95 -2.41 -8.10 1.69
C LEU A 95 -3.74 -8.34 2.43
N GLY A 96 -4.11 -9.60 2.69
CA GLY A 96 -5.18 -9.94 3.63
C GLY A 96 -6.61 -9.84 3.09
N PHE A 97 -6.79 -9.46 1.83
CA PHE A 97 -8.11 -9.34 1.19
C PHE A 97 -8.26 -10.34 0.04
N TRP A 98 -9.35 -11.10 0.04
CA TRP A 98 -9.64 -12.06 -1.03
C TRP A 98 -9.81 -11.37 -2.39
N THR A 99 -10.32 -10.14 -2.40
CA THR A 99 -10.60 -9.33 -3.60
C THR A 99 -9.35 -9.09 -4.44
N TRP A 100 -8.18 -9.09 -3.80
CA TRP A 100 -6.90 -8.85 -4.47
C TRP A 100 -6.18 -10.13 -4.83
N ARG A 101 -6.54 -11.29 -4.27
CA ARG A 101 -5.93 -12.59 -4.57
C ARG A 101 -6.42 -13.14 -5.90
N THR A 102 -6.06 -12.44 -6.97
CA THR A 102 -6.47 -12.71 -8.35
C THR A 102 -5.25 -12.74 -9.25
N ARG A 103 -5.40 -13.36 -10.43
CA ARG A 103 -4.33 -13.39 -11.42
C ARG A 103 -4.03 -11.99 -11.95
N GLU A 104 -5.05 -11.15 -12.12
CA GLU A 104 -4.90 -9.80 -12.65
C GLU A 104 -4.07 -8.89 -11.74
N VAL A 105 -4.21 -9.01 -10.42
CA VAL A 105 -3.38 -8.25 -9.47
C VAL A 105 -1.98 -8.86 -9.36
N LEU A 106 -1.84 -10.18 -9.44
CA LEU A 106 -0.54 -10.83 -9.50
C LEU A 106 0.26 -10.33 -10.71
N ASP A 107 -0.34 -10.36 -11.89
CA ASP A 107 0.25 -9.88 -13.15
C ASP A 107 0.67 -8.40 -13.03
N LEU A 108 -0.13 -7.56 -12.34
CA LEU A 108 0.20 -6.16 -12.06
C LEU A 108 1.46 -6.01 -11.19
N LEU A 109 1.60 -6.82 -10.13
CA LEU A 109 2.78 -6.77 -9.27
C LEU A 109 4.03 -7.27 -10.00
N GLU A 110 3.91 -8.34 -10.78
CA GLU A 110 5.00 -8.88 -11.59
C GLU A 110 5.44 -7.91 -12.68
N TRP A 111 4.49 -7.27 -13.38
CA TRP A 111 4.77 -6.20 -14.33
C TRP A 111 5.52 -5.05 -13.64
N THR A 112 5.06 -4.61 -12.47
CA THR A 112 5.69 -3.52 -11.72
C THR A 112 7.15 -3.86 -11.36
N ARG A 113 7.39 -5.10 -10.90
CA ARG A 113 8.76 -5.59 -10.64
C ARG A 113 9.61 -5.63 -11.90
N SER A 114 9.04 -6.10 -13.01
CA SER A 114 9.72 -6.13 -14.31
C SER A 114 10.08 -4.73 -14.80
N TYR A 115 9.17 -3.78 -14.67
CA TYR A 115 9.40 -2.37 -14.96
C TYR A 115 10.52 -1.81 -14.06
N ASN A 116 10.54 -2.10 -12.76
CA ASN A 116 11.57 -1.58 -11.86
C ASN A 116 12.98 -2.13 -12.12
N ARG A 117 13.11 -3.31 -12.75
CA ARG A 117 14.39 -3.99 -12.97
C ARG A 117 15.35 -3.12 -13.78
N GLY A 118 16.56 -2.91 -13.25
CA GLY A 118 17.62 -2.13 -13.88
C GLY A 118 17.43 -0.61 -13.81
N ARG A 119 16.31 -0.11 -13.28
CA ARG A 119 16.07 1.34 -13.14
C ARG A 119 16.70 1.90 -11.85
N PRO A 120 17.15 3.17 -11.85
CA PRO A 120 17.57 3.89 -10.64
C PRO A 120 16.45 3.92 -9.59
N ARG A 121 16.79 3.96 -8.29
CA ARG A 121 15.79 3.94 -7.20
C ARG A 121 14.77 5.08 -7.31
N ALA A 122 15.21 6.27 -7.70
CA ALA A 122 14.32 7.43 -7.91
C ALA A 122 13.27 7.19 -9.02
N ASP A 123 13.57 6.24 -9.93
CA ASP A 123 12.71 5.90 -11.04
C ASP A 123 11.85 4.65 -10.79
N ARG A 124 12.01 3.97 -9.67
CA ARG A 124 11.23 2.76 -9.38
C ARG A 124 9.83 3.11 -8.88
N VAL A 125 8.84 2.44 -9.45
CA VAL A 125 7.48 2.43 -8.97
C VAL A 125 7.41 1.74 -7.61
N GLY A 126 6.87 2.44 -6.62
CA GLY A 126 6.59 1.87 -5.31
C GLY A 126 5.17 1.35 -5.15
N PHE A 127 4.96 0.66 -4.05
CA PHE A 127 3.66 0.18 -3.59
C PHE A 127 3.33 0.75 -2.20
N ALA A 128 2.06 1.06 -1.98
CA ALA A 128 1.53 1.40 -0.67
C ALA A 128 0.14 0.77 -0.48
N GLY A 129 -0.04 0.01 0.60
CA GLY A 129 -1.37 -0.29 1.12
C GLY A 129 -1.89 0.93 1.89
N ILE A 130 -3.17 1.25 1.76
CA ILE A 130 -3.77 2.42 2.42
C ILE A 130 -4.83 2.06 3.45
N ASP A 131 -5.20 0.78 3.55
CA ASP A 131 -6.26 0.33 4.46
C ASP A 131 -5.65 -0.11 5.80
N PRO A 132 -6.03 0.51 6.94
CA PRO A 132 -5.52 0.11 8.24
C PRO A 132 -6.07 -1.25 8.73
N GLN A 133 -7.10 -1.80 8.10
CA GLN A 133 -7.62 -3.12 8.45
C GLN A 133 -6.60 -4.24 8.16
N ARG A 134 -6.85 -5.43 8.73
CA ARG A 134 -5.99 -6.61 8.52
C ARG A 134 -4.53 -6.31 8.83
N SER A 135 -4.26 -5.82 10.04
CA SER A 135 -2.95 -5.30 10.46
C SER A 135 -1.96 -6.38 10.95
N GLY A 136 -2.08 -7.60 10.43
CA GLY A 136 -1.34 -8.78 10.91
C GLY A 136 0.18 -8.61 10.87
N ALA A 137 0.74 -8.01 9.83
CA ALA A 137 2.18 -7.78 9.76
C ALA A 137 2.68 -6.76 10.81
N SER A 138 1.86 -5.79 11.23
CA SER A 138 2.20 -4.84 12.28
C SER A 138 2.07 -5.46 13.67
N VAL A 139 1.07 -6.33 13.87
CA VAL A 139 1.01 -7.16 15.08
C VAL A 139 2.24 -8.06 15.18
N ALA A 140 2.61 -8.73 14.08
CA ALA A 140 3.77 -9.61 14.03
C ALA A 140 5.09 -8.86 14.29
N HIS A 141 5.23 -7.62 13.78
CA HIS A 141 6.39 -6.77 14.01
C HIS A 141 6.69 -6.55 15.50
N PHE A 142 5.67 -6.32 16.32
CA PHE A 142 5.82 -6.12 17.75
C PHE A 142 5.84 -7.43 18.56
N GLY A 143 5.30 -8.51 17.99
CA GLY A 143 5.11 -9.77 18.68
C GLY A 143 3.98 -9.72 19.73
N PRO A 144 3.54 -10.89 20.23
CA PRO A 144 2.34 -10.98 21.07
C PRO A 144 2.46 -10.23 22.39
N GLU A 145 3.66 -10.15 22.98
CA GLU A 145 3.88 -9.46 24.26
C GLU A 145 3.72 -7.94 24.14
N ARG A 146 4.34 -7.30 23.14
CA ARG A 146 4.24 -5.85 22.94
C ARG A 146 2.93 -5.43 22.27
N ALA A 147 2.38 -6.27 21.38
CA ALA A 147 1.08 -5.99 20.77
C ALA A 147 -0.05 -6.13 21.80
N GLY A 148 0.01 -7.12 22.69
CA GLY A 148 -0.95 -7.30 23.78
C GLY A 148 -2.39 -7.31 23.28
N ALA A 149 -3.22 -6.42 23.82
CA ALA A 149 -4.63 -6.26 23.42
C ALA A 149 -4.81 -5.97 21.92
N LEU A 150 -3.85 -5.31 21.27
CA LEU A 150 -3.87 -4.97 19.84
C LEU A 150 -3.72 -6.18 18.93
N SER A 151 -3.37 -7.36 19.46
CA SER A 151 -3.21 -8.59 18.66
C SER A 151 -4.47 -8.95 17.87
N VAL A 152 -5.65 -8.57 18.38
CA VAL A 152 -6.93 -8.80 17.67
C VAL A 152 -7.04 -8.01 16.36
N LEU A 153 -6.26 -6.94 16.19
CA LEU A 153 -6.25 -6.12 14.98
C LEU A 153 -5.59 -6.81 13.79
N ALA A 154 -4.94 -7.96 14.00
CA ALA A 154 -4.40 -8.78 12.92
C ALA A 154 -5.47 -9.11 11.88
N ASP A 155 -6.70 -9.40 12.34
CA ASP A 155 -7.82 -9.85 11.52
C ASP A 155 -9.11 -9.02 11.67
N ALA A 156 -9.05 -7.94 12.46
CA ALA A 156 -10.22 -7.10 12.71
C ALA A 156 -10.77 -6.47 11.42
N GLN A 157 -12.10 -6.46 11.32
CA GLN A 157 -12.85 -5.70 10.32
C GLN A 157 -13.39 -4.40 10.96
N PRO A 158 -13.83 -3.41 10.15
CA PRO A 158 -14.32 -2.14 10.63
C PRO A 158 -15.57 -2.32 11.48
N GLY A 159 -15.68 -1.56 12.57
CA GLY A 159 -16.84 -1.55 13.47
C GLY A 159 -17.18 -2.90 14.10
N ARG A 160 -16.24 -3.85 14.17
CA ARG A 160 -16.48 -5.18 14.77
C ARG A 160 -16.16 -5.26 16.25
N LEU A 161 -15.45 -4.29 16.81
CA LEU A 161 -14.99 -4.28 18.20
C LEU A 161 -15.42 -3.02 18.99
N PRO A 162 -16.63 -2.46 18.79
CA PRO A 162 -17.03 -1.20 19.43
C PRO A 162 -16.93 -1.26 20.97
N GLU A 163 -17.19 -2.41 21.58
CA GLU A 163 -17.09 -2.63 23.03
C GLU A 163 -15.67 -2.53 23.58
N ARG A 164 -14.64 -2.69 22.73
CA ARG A 164 -13.23 -2.63 23.11
C ARG A 164 -12.57 -1.29 22.80
N ARG A 165 -13.34 -0.26 22.41
CA ARG A 165 -12.82 1.04 21.98
C ARG A 165 -11.84 1.66 22.98
N ALA A 166 -12.23 1.78 24.24
CA ALA A 166 -11.39 2.40 25.27
C ALA A 166 -10.09 1.61 25.50
N GLU A 167 -10.19 0.28 25.55
CA GLU A 167 -9.04 -0.62 25.73
C GLU A 167 -8.05 -0.52 24.57
N LEU A 168 -8.52 -0.63 23.32
CA LEU A 168 -7.66 -0.68 22.14
C LEU A 168 -7.02 0.66 21.82
N LEU A 169 -7.75 1.78 22.01
CA LEU A 169 -7.16 3.11 21.82
C LEU A 169 -6.11 3.42 22.89
N ALA A 170 -6.33 3.05 24.15
CA ALA A 170 -5.34 3.22 25.22
C ALA A 170 -4.10 2.35 24.98
N ALA A 171 -4.28 1.11 24.53
CA ALA A 171 -3.16 0.22 24.18
C ALA A 171 -2.35 0.77 22.99
N ALA A 172 -3.01 1.32 21.97
CA ALA A 172 -2.35 1.95 20.83
C ALA A 172 -1.55 3.19 21.23
N GLU A 173 -2.12 4.07 22.06
CA GLU A 173 -1.44 5.27 22.57
C GLU A 173 -0.20 4.90 23.40
N ALA A 174 -0.33 3.90 24.29
CA ALA A 174 0.80 3.40 25.08
C ALA A 174 1.91 2.84 24.18
N LEU A 175 1.57 2.11 23.12
CA LEU A 175 2.55 1.58 22.16
C LEU A 175 3.25 2.72 21.40
N GLU A 176 2.51 3.72 20.93
CA GLU A 176 3.05 4.89 20.23
C GLU A 176 3.98 5.74 21.12
N ALA A 177 3.60 5.93 22.38
CA ALA A 177 4.45 6.61 23.37
C ALA A 177 5.73 5.81 23.65
N GLY A 178 5.62 4.48 23.77
CA GLY A 178 6.74 3.57 23.99
C GLY A 178 7.79 3.60 22.86
N VAL A 179 7.36 3.70 21.59
CA VAL A 179 8.30 3.80 20.45
C VAL A 179 8.89 5.19 20.27
N SER A 180 8.20 6.23 20.77
CA SER A 180 8.66 7.62 20.77
C SER A 180 9.68 7.91 21.90
N GLY A 181 9.54 7.23 23.05
CA GLY A 181 10.38 7.41 24.25
C GLY A 181 11.79 6.84 24.16
N VAL A 182 12.12 6.07 23.12
CA VAL A 182 13.48 5.56 22.87
C VAL A 182 14.30 6.65 22.17
N SER A 183 14.66 7.71 22.91
CA SER A 183 15.39 8.89 22.43
C SER A 183 16.88 8.64 22.11
N GLY A 184 17.23 7.45 21.63
CA GLY A 184 18.60 7.05 21.28
C GLY A 184 18.73 6.18 20.02
N VAL A 185 17.63 5.74 19.41
CA VAL A 185 17.65 4.92 18.19
C VAL A 185 17.13 5.75 17.02
N SER A 186 17.93 6.73 16.57
CA SER A 186 17.73 7.36 15.26
C SER A 186 18.32 6.44 14.19
N GLY A 187 17.52 5.50 13.69
CA GLY A 187 17.90 4.56 12.65
C GLY A 187 16.67 3.89 12.03
N ALA A 188 16.85 3.17 10.92
CA ALA A 188 15.77 2.56 10.13
C ALA A 188 14.79 1.69 10.96
N SER A 189 15.27 1.06 12.03
CA SER A 189 14.45 0.29 12.97
C SER A 189 13.44 1.16 13.74
N GLY A 190 13.86 2.34 14.21
CA GLY A 190 12.98 3.27 14.93
C GLY A 190 11.91 3.90 14.03
N ASP A 191 12.22 4.10 12.75
CA ASP A 191 11.23 4.56 11.77
C ASP A 191 10.17 3.48 11.46
N ALA A 192 10.60 2.22 11.36
CA ALA A 192 9.70 1.08 11.18
C ALA A 192 8.76 0.90 12.39
N ASP A 193 9.31 0.94 13.61
CA ASP A 193 8.53 0.88 14.85
C ASP A 193 7.45 1.97 14.89
N ARG A 194 7.82 3.23 14.61
CA ARG A 194 6.86 4.34 14.58
C ARG A 194 5.79 4.17 13.50
N TRP A 195 6.15 3.63 12.35
CA TRP A 195 5.19 3.38 11.28
C TRP A 195 4.20 2.27 11.64
N HIS A 196 4.68 1.12 12.14
CA HIS A 196 3.82 0.01 12.56
C HIS A 196 2.90 0.39 13.73
N ALA A 197 3.39 1.18 14.70
CA ALA A 197 2.56 1.67 15.80
C ALA A 197 1.41 2.55 15.30
N ARG A 198 1.69 3.47 14.36
CA ARG A 198 0.65 4.31 13.73
C ARG A 198 -0.37 3.49 12.95
N VAL A 199 0.06 2.44 12.26
CA VAL A 199 -0.87 1.53 11.55
C VAL A 199 -1.82 0.87 12.56
N LEU A 200 -1.30 0.36 13.68
CA LEU A 200 -2.13 -0.25 14.73
C LEU A 200 -3.08 0.76 15.39
N ALA A 201 -2.66 2.00 15.60
CA ALA A 201 -3.53 3.06 16.11
C ALA A 201 -4.72 3.35 15.18
N ARG A 202 -4.46 3.44 13.87
CA ARG A 202 -5.53 3.61 12.86
C ARG A 202 -6.42 2.37 12.75
N ALA A 203 -5.84 1.18 12.87
CA ALA A 203 -6.58 -0.07 12.88
C ALA A 203 -7.52 -0.16 14.09
N ALA A 204 -7.07 0.28 15.27
CA ALA A 204 -7.89 0.35 16.47
C ALA A 204 -9.07 1.31 16.29
N ASP A 205 -8.83 2.51 15.75
CA ASP A 205 -9.89 3.48 15.47
C ASP A 205 -10.95 2.89 14.51
N VAL A 206 -10.53 2.36 13.35
CA VAL A 206 -11.46 1.77 12.36
C VAL A 206 -12.20 0.55 12.88
N ALA A 207 -11.55 -0.33 13.66
CA ALA A 207 -12.17 -1.53 14.20
C ALA A 207 -13.22 -1.23 15.29
N THR A 208 -13.15 -0.05 15.91
CA THR A 208 -13.94 0.33 17.10
C THR A 208 -14.90 1.50 16.87
N ALA A 209 -14.86 2.10 15.67
CA ALA A 209 -15.77 3.16 15.21
C ALA A 209 -17.21 2.69 15.01
#